data_AF-A0A0S8KV43-F1
#
_entry.id   AF-A0A0S8KV43-F1
#
_cell.length_a   1.000
_cell.length_b   1.000
_cell.length_c   1.000
_cell.angle_alpha   90.00
_cell.angle_beta   90.00
_cell.angle_gamma   90.00
#
_symmetry.space_group_name_H-M   'P 1'
#
loop_
_entity.id
_entity.type
_entity.pdbx_description
1 polymer ?
#
loop_
_entity_poly.entity_id
_entity_poly.type
_entity_poly.pdbx_seq_one_letter_code
_entity_poly.pdbx_strand_id
1 'polypeptide(L)'
;MQWPTHFRIVKSGLAALLIAAWAASTSSHAATYAPERAPPPPGAPVLEMPHDAVAVYLAAVDRGELQVFGQRLDRTMIEPERVEFVFDLMRKSAYVRIYSRVKVLLPVPEQTDLQIRGVSTIIGDEGNIIGTEAHVWAP
;
A
#
# COMPACT_ATOMS: atom_id res chain seq x y z
N MET A 1 -15.43 32.65 14.05
CA MET A 1 -14.42 31.57 13.98
C MET A 1 -14.41 31.04 12.55
N GLN A 2 -13.42 31.46 11.77
CA GLN A 2 -13.26 31.14 10.35
C GLN A 2 -12.19 30.05 10.21
N TRP A 3 -12.51 28.98 9.49
CA TRP A 3 -11.56 27.95 9.08
C TRP A 3 -10.97 28.33 7.71
N PRO A 4 -9.65 28.22 7.48
CA PRO A 4 -9.09 28.46 6.16
C PRO A 4 -9.17 27.21 5.28
N THR A 5 -9.91 27.34 4.20
CA THR A 5 -10.00 26.41 3.07
C THR A 5 -8.75 26.56 2.20
N HIS A 6 -7.96 25.50 2.03
CA HIS A 6 -6.97 25.43 0.94
C HIS A 6 -7.02 24.08 0.24
N PHE A 7 -7.92 23.98 -0.73
CA PHE A 7 -7.81 23.04 -1.86
C PHE A 7 -6.68 23.52 -2.77
N ARG A 8 -5.69 22.68 -3.05
CA ARG A 8 -4.71 22.89 -4.12
C ARG A 8 -4.88 21.81 -5.19
N ILE A 9 -5.52 22.20 -6.29
CA ILE A 9 -5.47 21.48 -7.56
C ILE A 9 -4.26 22.03 -8.32
N VAL A 10 -3.27 21.18 -8.61
CA VAL A 10 -2.16 21.55 -9.50
C VAL A 10 -2.43 20.92 -10.87
N LYS A 11 -2.76 21.77 -11.84
CA LYS A 11 -2.79 21.42 -13.27
C LYS A 11 -1.41 21.72 -13.84
N SER A 12 -0.65 20.69 -14.19
CA SER A 12 0.60 20.83 -14.95
C SER A 12 0.31 20.56 -16.42
N GLY A 13 0.21 21.65 -17.21
CA GLY A 13 0.09 21.58 -18.66
C GLY A 13 1.46 21.34 -19.32
N LEU A 14 1.47 20.44 -20.30
CA LEU A 14 2.58 20.20 -21.21
C LEU A 14 2.94 21.46 -22.02
N ALA A 15 4.24 21.67 -22.24
CA ALA A 15 4.74 22.30 -23.45
C ALA A 15 5.95 21.50 -23.95
N ALA A 16 5.79 20.90 -25.12
CA ALA A 16 6.80 20.18 -25.87
C ALA A 16 7.69 21.16 -26.64
N LEU A 17 8.97 20.83 -26.82
CA LEU A 17 9.75 21.30 -27.96
C LEU A 17 10.67 20.19 -28.47
N LEU A 18 10.44 19.81 -29.73
CA LEU A 18 11.20 18.87 -30.55
C LEU A 18 12.52 19.51 -31.04
N ILE A 19 13.52 18.69 -31.40
CA ILE A 19 14.12 18.65 -32.75
C ILE A 19 14.98 17.36 -32.92
N ALA A 20 14.72 16.72 -34.06
CA ALA A 20 15.30 15.54 -34.73
C ALA A 20 16.82 15.67 -35.07
N ALA A 21 17.60 14.72 -35.58
CA ALA A 21 17.63 13.28 -35.86
C ALA A 21 19.06 13.03 -36.43
N TRP A 22 19.64 11.84 -36.33
CA TRP A 22 20.34 11.18 -37.45
C TRP A 22 20.64 9.71 -37.15
N ALA A 23 20.58 8.92 -38.21
CA ALA A 23 20.37 7.48 -38.22
C ALA A 23 21.65 6.66 -37.99
N ALA A 24 21.49 5.49 -37.39
CA ALA A 24 22.14 4.25 -37.83
C ALA A 24 21.39 3.05 -37.25
N SER A 25 20.62 2.39 -38.11
CA SER A 25 20.03 1.09 -37.86
C SER A 25 21.12 0.04 -37.65
N THR A 26 21.29 -0.40 -36.41
CA THR A 26 21.77 -1.76 -36.10
C THR A 26 20.80 -2.35 -35.08
N SER A 27 19.90 -3.21 -35.58
CA SER A 27 19.04 -4.03 -34.75
C SER A 27 19.88 -5.10 -34.06
N SER A 28 20.59 -4.71 -33.01
CA SER A 28 21.13 -5.67 -32.07
C SER A 28 19.96 -6.14 -31.22
N HIS A 29 19.46 -7.36 -31.48
CA HIS A 29 18.74 -8.12 -30.47
C HIS A 29 19.76 -8.39 -29.34
N ALA A 30 19.95 -7.39 -28.47
CA ALA A 30 20.52 -7.62 -27.18
C ALA A 30 19.46 -8.47 -26.45
N ALA A 31 19.68 -9.79 -26.45
CA ALA A 31 19.12 -10.64 -25.43
C ALA A 31 19.33 -9.88 -24.12
N THR A 32 18.24 -9.40 -23.52
CA THR A 32 18.31 -8.71 -22.24
C THR A 32 18.84 -9.74 -21.26
N TYR A 33 20.15 -9.69 -21.01
CA TYR A 33 20.73 -10.27 -19.85
C TYR A 33 20.05 -9.55 -18.70
N ALA A 34 18.97 -10.13 -18.18
CA ALA A 34 18.42 -9.67 -16.92
C ALA A 34 19.56 -9.88 -15.93
N PRO A 35 20.19 -8.81 -15.40
CA PRO A 35 21.24 -9.02 -14.42
C PRO A 35 20.61 -9.82 -13.30
N GLU A 36 21.22 -10.96 -12.98
CA GLU A 36 20.96 -11.68 -11.75
C GLU A 36 20.90 -10.64 -10.64
N ARG A 37 19.74 -10.55 -9.96
CA ARG A 37 19.45 -9.44 -9.03
C ARG A 37 20.66 -9.25 -8.14
N ALA A 38 21.28 -8.08 -8.22
CA ALA A 38 22.36 -7.73 -7.31
C ALA A 38 21.90 -7.99 -5.87
N PRO A 39 22.74 -8.62 -5.03
CA PRO A 39 22.36 -8.86 -3.65
C PRO A 39 21.95 -7.52 -3.03
N PRO A 40 20.87 -7.49 -2.23
CA PRO A 40 20.42 -6.26 -1.63
C PRO A 40 21.55 -5.68 -0.75
N PRO A 41 21.65 -4.34 -0.63
CA PRO A 41 22.71 -3.73 0.15
C PRO A 41 22.69 -4.24 1.59
N PRO A 42 23.84 -4.35 2.28
CA PRO A 42 23.88 -4.77 3.68
C PRO A 42 22.97 -3.87 4.53
N GLY A 43 22.04 -4.48 5.28
CA GLY A 43 21.03 -3.76 6.06
C GLY A 43 19.77 -3.35 5.30
N ALA A 44 19.63 -3.75 4.03
CA ALA A 44 18.35 -3.70 3.36
C ALA A 44 17.33 -4.59 4.12
N PRO A 45 16.08 -4.14 4.27
CA PRO A 45 15.02 -4.99 4.79
C PRO A 45 14.96 -6.26 3.95
N VAL A 46 15.00 -7.43 4.59
CA VAL A 46 14.63 -8.67 3.91
C VAL A 46 13.16 -8.50 3.58
N LEU A 47 12.86 -8.20 2.32
CA LEU A 47 11.49 -8.14 1.84
C LEU A 47 10.96 -9.57 1.92
N GLU A 48 10.13 -9.85 2.92
CA GLU A 48 9.42 -11.11 3.03
C GLU A 48 8.70 -11.40 1.71
N MET A 49 8.61 -12.67 1.31
CA MET A 49 7.80 -13.00 0.15
C MET A 49 6.37 -12.51 0.41
N PRO A 50 5.66 -11.91 -0.56
CA PRO A 50 4.34 -11.34 -0.32
C PRO A 50 3.34 -12.31 0.33
N HIS A 51 3.47 -13.61 0.05
CA HIS A 51 2.66 -14.65 0.67
C HIS A 51 2.94 -14.85 2.16
N ASP A 52 4.20 -14.71 2.59
CA ASP A 52 4.59 -14.84 3.99
C ASP A 52 4.03 -13.68 4.81
N ALA A 53 4.13 -12.45 4.28
CA ALA A 53 3.53 -11.27 4.88
C ALA A 53 2.01 -11.41 5.08
N VAL A 54 1.31 -11.97 4.09
CA VAL A 54 -0.13 -12.26 4.22
C VAL A 54 -0.39 -13.32 5.29
N ALA A 55 0.42 -14.37 5.39
CA ALA A 55 0.27 -15.39 6.43
C ALA A 55 0.46 -14.80 7.84
N VAL A 56 1.49 -13.97 8.04
CA VAL A 56 1.75 -13.25 9.30
C VAL A 56 0.56 -12.36 9.66
N TYR A 57 0.07 -11.56 8.70
CA TYR A 57 -1.10 -10.72 8.90
C TYR A 57 -2.35 -11.52 9.28
N LEU A 58 -2.65 -12.60 8.57
CA LEU A 58 -3.81 -13.42 8.89
C LEU A 58 -3.69 -14.08 10.27
N ALA A 59 -2.49 -14.47 10.69
CA ALA A 59 -2.25 -14.94 12.05
C ALA A 59 -2.53 -13.84 13.09
N ALA A 60 -2.15 -12.59 12.82
CA ALA A 60 -2.48 -11.46 13.69
C ALA A 60 -3.99 -11.15 13.75
N VAL A 61 -4.69 -11.27 12.62
CA VAL A 61 -6.16 -11.19 12.56
C VAL A 61 -6.79 -12.30 13.39
N ASP A 62 -6.30 -13.54 13.32
CA ASP A 62 -6.78 -14.65 14.12
C ASP A 62 -6.60 -14.41 15.63
N ARG A 63 -5.50 -13.75 16.03
CA ARG A 63 -5.30 -13.27 17.42
C ARG A 63 -6.26 -12.14 17.83
N GLY A 64 -6.93 -11.50 16.87
CA GLY A 64 -7.93 -10.46 17.10
C GLY A 64 -7.39 -9.05 17.11
N GLU A 65 -6.22 -8.84 16.52
CA GLU A 65 -5.55 -7.55 16.52
C GLU A 65 -6.14 -6.56 15.51
N LEU A 66 -6.83 -7.07 14.47
CA LEU A 66 -7.48 -6.20 13.49
C LEU A 66 -8.78 -5.64 14.07
N GLN A 67 -8.74 -4.36 14.43
CA GLN A 67 -9.87 -3.61 14.94
C GLN A 67 -10.10 -2.37 14.09
N VAL A 68 -11.36 -2.12 13.74
CA VAL A 68 -11.80 -0.97 12.97
C VAL A 68 -12.96 -0.34 13.71
N PHE A 69 -12.79 0.91 14.16
CA PHE A 69 -13.78 1.62 14.97
C PHE A 69 -14.33 0.81 16.17
N GLY A 70 -13.46 0.07 16.85
CA GLY A 70 -13.83 -0.76 18.00
C GLY A 70 -14.50 -2.11 17.64
N GLN A 71 -14.77 -2.36 16.35
CA GLN A 71 -15.19 -3.67 15.86
C GLN A 71 -13.97 -4.51 15.51
N ARG A 72 -13.86 -5.70 16.14
CA ARG A 72 -12.90 -6.72 15.72
C ARG A 72 -13.35 -7.32 14.38
N LEU A 73 -12.43 -7.40 13.42
CA LEU A 73 -12.63 -8.11 12.16
C LEU A 73 -11.91 -9.45 12.21
N ASP A 74 -12.56 -10.50 11.72
CA ASP A 74 -11.95 -11.82 11.57
C ASP A 74 -11.58 -12.09 10.11
N ARG A 75 -10.82 -13.18 9.89
CA ARG A 75 -10.31 -13.56 8.57
C ARG A 75 -11.40 -13.82 7.53
N THR A 76 -12.62 -14.17 7.97
CA THR A 76 -13.73 -14.46 7.06
C THR A 76 -14.33 -13.17 6.51
N MET A 77 -14.19 -12.05 7.22
CA MET A 77 -14.73 -10.74 6.86
C MET A 77 -13.86 -9.97 5.86
N ILE A 78 -12.60 -10.37 5.70
CA ILE A 78 -11.61 -9.65 4.89
C ILE A 78 -11.05 -10.51 3.76
N GLU A 79 -10.53 -9.85 2.74
CA GLU A 79 -9.81 -10.46 1.63
C GLU A 79 -8.55 -9.61 1.34
N PRO A 80 -7.34 -10.11 1.69
CA PRO A 80 -6.10 -9.41 1.37
C PRO A 80 -5.93 -9.33 -0.15
N GLU A 81 -5.74 -8.12 -0.69
CA GLU A 81 -5.63 -7.89 -2.14
C GLU A 81 -4.28 -7.29 -2.54
N ARG A 82 -3.57 -6.62 -1.62
CA ARG A 82 -2.30 -5.96 -1.94
C ARG A 82 -1.36 -5.92 -0.74
N VAL A 83 -0.10 -6.24 -0.99
CA VAL A 83 1.02 -6.06 -0.06
C VAL A 83 1.91 -4.94 -0.57
N GLU A 84 2.23 -4.00 0.30
CA GLU A 84 3.06 -2.83 0.02
C GLU A 84 4.27 -2.86 0.96
N PHE A 85 5.48 -2.81 0.39
CA PHE A 85 6.70 -2.58 1.15
C PHE A 85 7.02 -1.10 1.07
N VAL A 86 6.79 -0.39 2.17
CA VAL A 86 6.90 1.07 2.21
C VAL A 86 8.18 1.43 2.93
N PHE A 87 9.03 2.23 2.29
CA PHE A 87 10.16 2.88 2.96
C PHE A 87 9.78 4.32 3.29
N ASP A 88 9.63 4.62 4.58
CA ASP A 88 9.33 5.96 5.06
C ASP A 88 10.62 6.76 5.21
N LEU A 89 10.78 7.78 4.36
CA LEU A 89 11.96 8.65 4.33
C LEU A 89 12.11 9.50 5.61
N MET A 90 10.99 9.88 6.24
CA MET A 90 10.99 10.69 7.45
C MET A 90 11.38 9.85 8.66
N ARG A 91 10.85 8.61 8.73
CA ARG A 91 11.16 7.66 9.81
C ARG A 91 12.44 6.86 9.57
N LYS A 92 13.01 6.92 8.37
CA LYS A 92 14.18 6.15 7.94
C LYS A 92 14.04 4.65 8.21
N SER A 93 12.83 4.12 8.02
CA SER A 93 12.48 2.73 8.30
C SER A 93 11.55 2.19 7.22
N ALA A 94 11.63 0.88 7.00
CA ALA A 94 10.69 0.16 6.14
C ALA A 94 9.59 -0.46 6.99
N TYR A 95 8.40 -0.60 6.43
CA TYR A 95 7.33 -1.40 7.02
C TYR A 95 6.50 -2.09 5.93
N VAL A 96 5.81 -3.14 6.32
CA VAL A 96 4.84 -3.84 5.48
C VAL A 96 3.46 -3.29 5.74
N ARG A 97 2.76 -2.92 4.67
CA ARG A 97 1.37 -2.50 4.70
C ARG A 97 0.55 -3.44 3.83
N ILE A 98 -0.52 -3.98 4.38
CA ILE A 98 -1.43 -4.89 3.67
C ILE A 98 -2.77 -4.20 3.51
N TYR A 99 -3.24 -4.09 2.27
CA TYR A 99 -4.60 -3.69 1.99
C TYR A 99 -5.49 -4.92 1.82
N SER A 100 -6.59 -4.92 2.55
CA SER A 100 -7.64 -5.93 2.47
C SER A 100 -8.96 -5.26 2.14
N ARG A 101 -9.70 -5.81 1.18
CA ARG A 101 -11.10 -5.45 1.00
C ARG A 101 -11.94 -6.09 2.10
N VAL A 102 -12.96 -5.39 2.58
CA VAL A 102 -13.97 -5.99 3.46
C VAL A 102 -15.05 -6.64 2.59
N LYS A 103 -15.38 -7.90 2.87
CA LYS A 103 -16.35 -8.66 2.07
C LYS A 103 -17.78 -8.17 2.25
N VAL A 104 -18.09 -7.62 3.43
CA VAL A 104 -19.37 -6.98 3.75
C VAL A 104 -19.09 -5.53 4.12
N LEU A 105 -19.80 -4.60 3.50
CA LEU A 105 -19.66 -3.17 3.76
C LEU A 105 -19.97 -2.89 5.23
N LEU A 106 -19.05 -2.22 5.93
CA LEU A 106 -19.23 -1.88 7.34
C LEU A 106 -19.67 -0.42 7.46
N PRO A 107 -20.57 -0.10 8.39
CA PRO A 107 -20.95 1.29 8.64
C PRO A 107 -19.78 2.06 9.27
N VAL A 108 -19.69 3.34 8.96
CA VAL A 108 -18.83 4.27 9.72
C VAL A 108 -19.65 4.80 10.90
N PRO A 109 -19.16 4.74 12.15
CA PRO A 109 -19.89 5.27 13.29
C PRO A 109 -20.26 6.75 13.08
N GLU A 110 -21.49 7.11 13.44
CA GLU A 110 -22.02 8.47 13.37
C GLU A 110 -22.12 9.07 11.95
N GLN A 111 -21.82 8.31 10.90
CA GLN A 111 -21.87 8.75 9.49
C GLN A 111 -22.74 7.76 8.69
N THR A 112 -23.95 8.19 8.33
CA THR A 112 -24.93 7.33 7.64
C THR A 112 -24.70 7.21 6.14
N ASP A 113 -23.93 8.12 5.57
CA ASP A 113 -23.62 8.23 4.15
C ASP A 113 -22.24 7.68 3.79
N LEU A 114 -21.53 7.04 4.74
CA LEU A 114 -20.21 6.48 4.52
C LEU A 114 -20.14 5.00 4.91
N GLN A 115 -19.41 4.25 4.10
CA GLN A 115 -19.17 2.83 4.32
C GLN A 115 -17.70 2.49 4.17
N ILE A 116 -17.22 1.59 5.01
CA ILE A 116 -15.88 1.04 4.95
C ILE A 116 -15.87 -0.06 3.90
N ARG A 117 -15.03 0.11 2.89
CA ARG A 117 -14.86 -0.89 1.82
C ARG A 117 -13.55 -1.65 1.92
N GLY A 118 -12.57 -1.10 2.62
CA GLY A 118 -11.27 -1.72 2.77
C GLY A 118 -10.55 -1.22 4.01
N VAL A 119 -9.50 -1.94 4.36
CA VAL A 119 -8.62 -1.64 5.48
C VAL A 119 -7.19 -1.76 5.01
N SER A 120 -6.35 -0.80 5.38
CA SER A 120 -4.90 -0.97 5.32
C SER A 120 -4.38 -1.24 6.71
N THR A 121 -3.51 -2.23 6.83
CA THR A 121 -2.93 -2.65 8.10
C THR A 121 -1.42 -2.57 8.00
N ILE A 122 -0.77 -2.01 9.02
CA ILE A 122 0.68 -1.96 9.15
C ILE A 122 1.11 -3.09 10.08
N ILE A 123 2.05 -3.91 9.61
CA ILE A 123 2.63 -5.01 10.38
C ILE A 123 3.95 -4.54 10.98
N GLY A 124 4.11 -4.73 12.29
CA GLY A 124 5.35 -4.49 13.01
C GLY A 124 6.33 -5.65 12.89
N ASP A 125 7.56 -5.43 13.35
CA ASP A 125 8.67 -6.40 13.23
C ASP A 125 8.39 -7.73 13.98
N GLU A 126 7.51 -7.72 14.98
CA GLU A 126 7.08 -8.93 15.73
C GLU A 126 5.92 -9.68 15.07
N GLY A 127 5.46 -9.24 13.89
CA GLY A 127 4.31 -9.83 13.20
C GLY A 127 2.96 -9.49 13.83
N ASN A 128 2.91 -8.40 14.61
CA ASN A 128 1.70 -7.84 15.19
C ASN A 128 1.17 -6.65 14.37
N ILE A 129 -0.12 -6.37 14.47
CA ILE A 129 -0.73 -5.20 13.87
C ILE A 129 -0.44 -3.98 14.73
N ILE A 130 0.31 -3.01 14.18
CA ILE A 130 0.69 -1.78 14.88
C ILE A 130 -0.08 -0.54 14.37
N GLY A 131 -0.82 -0.67 13.28
CA GLY A 131 -1.63 0.40 12.73
C GLY A 131 -2.71 -0.11 11.80
N THR A 132 -3.87 0.55 11.80
CA THR A 132 -4.98 0.25 10.88
C THR A 132 -5.57 1.55 10.37
N GLU A 133 -5.81 1.62 9.07
CA GLU A 133 -6.49 2.72 8.38
C GLU A 133 -7.73 2.17 7.67
N ALA A 134 -8.90 2.74 7.96
CA ALA A 134 -10.14 2.41 7.29
C ALA A 134 -10.29 3.24 6.01
N HIS A 135 -10.64 2.60 4.90
CA HIS A 135 -10.91 3.26 3.64
C HIS A 135 -12.42 3.37 3.43
N VAL A 136 -12.91 4.60 3.44
CA VAL A 136 -14.34 4.93 3.44
C VAL A 136 -14.78 5.52 2.11
N TRP A 137 -16.00 5.17 1.68
CA TRP A 137 -16.63 5.72 0.48
C TRP A 137 -18.09 6.05 0.73
N ALA A 138 -18.58 7.07 0.01
CA ALA A 138 -20.00 7.26 -0.17
C ALA A 138 -20.60 6.10 -1.00
N PRO A 139 -21.84 5.68 -0.72
CA PRO A 139 -22.52 4.59 -1.43
C PRO A 139 -22.73 4.86 -2.92
#